data_AF-A0A660YG71-F1
#
_entry.id   AF-A0A660YG71-F1
#
_cell.length_a   1.000
_cell.length_b   1.000
_cell.length_c   1.000
_cell.angle_alpha   90.00
_cell.angle_beta   90.00
_cell.angle_gamma   90.00
#
_symmetry.space_group_name_H-M   'P 1'
#
loop_
_entity.id
_entity.type
_entity.pdbx_description
1 polymer ?
#
loop_
_entity_poly.entity_id
_entity_poly.type
_entity_poly.pdbx_seq_one_letter_code
_entity_poly.pdbx_strand_id
1 'polypeptide(L)'
;MQILLALALVFSQASSEMLYFARQVPEGVSIEVDGDLSDWGWMAPTFCSKDEFAYCSSTEDDFDVVAWVAWSPETNMLYHALKVKDDELSTLPLEECQDMWRWDVFEIYIDADCSGGDYREPHNSRQAQQYYLYCLPGGGGHLGLFGPEGELGWSLRPPYAEYGVRYEGGEIYYEVGMRLWDWLEVSPEGSREHILKAGDVIGWKITVKDRDGELGMRRGCTLIFRDSWRDAGSFSRLRLLGDGVGGLEVKGGEREIEVVLGSEGEISRLELEAWRMRGQGRYDEALEEYKEALEFWDGMKGRLEEEVWASGRVLYLRKIAACYKAMGDLRSAVNFVLSSLGEYERIANEVERETSEWARLKLAKMCYRRRDFELVRGILEPFMGKFSSENRKLQALYILRKMDIERGESIYSNF
;
A
#
# COMPACT_ATOMS: atom_id res chain seq x y z
N MET A 1 17.83 -7.06 13.68
CA MET A 1 16.49 -6.62 14.09
C MET A 1 16.21 -5.13 13.88
N GLN A 2 16.82 -4.18 14.62
CA GLN A 2 16.49 -2.73 14.50
C GLN A 2 16.75 -2.06 13.12
N ILE A 3 17.50 -2.71 12.22
CA ILE A 3 17.83 -2.21 10.86
C ILE A 3 16.73 -2.56 9.85
N LEU A 4 16.04 -3.68 10.03
CA LEU A 4 14.93 -4.12 9.18
C LEU A 4 13.70 -3.23 9.40
N LEU A 5 13.37 -2.96 10.68
CA LEU A 5 12.30 -2.06 11.08
C LEU A 5 12.48 -0.64 10.52
N ALA A 6 13.71 -0.15 10.45
CA ALA A 6 13.97 1.24 10.09
C ALA A 6 14.02 1.49 8.56
N LEU A 7 14.34 0.47 7.74
CA LEU A 7 14.12 0.51 6.29
C LEU A 7 12.64 0.32 5.96
N ALA A 8 11.93 -0.58 6.66
CA ALA A 8 10.46 -0.70 6.57
C ALA A 8 9.75 0.64 6.91
N LEU A 9 10.23 1.37 7.91
CA LEU A 9 9.79 2.74 8.26
C LEU A 9 10.20 3.83 7.24
N VAL A 10 10.99 3.51 6.22
CA VAL A 10 11.37 4.42 5.12
C VAL A 10 10.62 4.06 3.83
N PHE A 11 10.35 2.76 3.59
CA PHE A 11 9.31 2.31 2.63
C PHE A 11 7.91 2.83 2.99
N SER A 12 7.79 3.29 4.23
CA SER A 12 6.58 3.65 4.93
C SER A 12 5.90 4.96 4.47
N GLN A 13 6.13 5.40 3.23
CA GLN A 13 5.43 6.57 2.69
C GLN A 13 4.27 6.11 1.84
N ALA A 14 3.09 6.23 2.41
CA ALA A 14 1.92 6.41 1.59
C ALA A 14 1.33 7.78 1.82
N SER A 15 0.75 8.20 0.73
CA SER A 15 0.26 9.51 0.39
C SER A 15 -1.14 9.30 -0.11
N SER A 16 -2.00 10.27 0.15
CA SER A 16 -3.29 10.33 -0.53
C SER A 16 -3.12 10.55 -2.03
N GLU A 17 -1.97 11.04 -2.49
CA GLU A 17 -1.62 11.28 -3.90
C GLU A 17 -0.86 10.13 -4.58
N MET A 18 -0.47 9.06 -3.85
CA MET A 18 0.13 7.89 -4.49
C MET A 18 -0.99 6.97 -4.99
N LEU A 19 -0.90 6.55 -6.26
CA LEU A 19 -1.79 5.56 -6.84
C LEU A 19 -1.25 4.15 -6.59
N TYR A 20 -2.07 3.34 -5.95
CA TYR A 20 -1.99 1.89 -6.01
C TYR A 20 -2.80 1.38 -7.19
N PHE A 21 -2.54 0.15 -7.62
CA PHE A 21 -3.14 -0.40 -8.84
C PHE A 21 -3.91 -1.68 -8.55
N ALA A 22 -5.22 -1.68 -8.80
CA ALA A 22 -6.02 -2.90 -8.86
C ALA A 22 -6.06 -3.40 -10.30
N ARG A 23 -5.82 -4.70 -10.50
CA ARG A 23 -5.85 -5.30 -11.83
C ARG A 23 -7.25 -5.79 -12.15
N GLN A 24 -7.67 -5.65 -13.41
CA GLN A 24 -8.88 -6.29 -13.89
C GLN A 24 -8.71 -7.82 -13.84
N VAL A 25 -9.74 -8.55 -13.41
CA VAL A 25 -9.76 -10.01 -13.52
C VAL A 25 -9.78 -10.39 -15.01
N PRO A 26 -8.83 -11.22 -15.50
CA PRO A 26 -8.79 -11.62 -16.90
C PRO A 26 -10.05 -12.37 -17.34
N GLU A 27 -10.35 -12.33 -18.63
CA GLU A 27 -11.43 -13.13 -19.20
C GLU A 27 -11.19 -14.63 -18.94
N GLY A 28 -12.23 -15.33 -18.45
CA GLY A 28 -12.17 -16.76 -18.15
C GLY A 28 -11.51 -17.11 -16.81
N VAL A 29 -11.03 -16.12 -16.05
CA VAL A 29 -10.63 -16.29 -14.64
C VAL A 29 -11.82 -16.01 -13.73
N SER A 30 -12.08 -16.92 -12.81
CA SER A 30 -13.08 -16.76 -11.75
C SER A 30 -12.36 -16.61 -10.41
N ILE A 31 -12.85 -15.71 -9.56
CA ILE A 31 -12.42 -15.60 -8.17
C ILE A 31 -13.49 -16.28 -7.30
N GLU A 32 -13.09 -17.29 -6.54
CA GLU A 32 -13.96 -17.96 -5.56
C GLU A 32 -13.61 -17.44 -4.16
N VAL A 33 -14.52 -16.65 -3.56
CA VAL A 33 -14.24 -15.98 -2.28
C VAL A 33 -14.47 -16.94 -1.10
N ASP A 34 -13.49 -17.79 -0.79
CA ASP A 34 -13.64 -18.87 0.19
C ASP A 34 -12.51 -18.99 1.24
N GLY A 35 -11.45 -18.19 1.11
CA GLY A 35 -10.26 -18.22 1.96
C GLY A 35 -9.14 -19.15 1.45
N ASP A 36 -9.28 -19.70 0.23
CA ASP A 36 -8.22 -20.36 -0.52
C ASP A 36 -7.71 -19.49 -1.66
N LEU A 37 -6.52 -18.90 -1.47
CA LEU A 37 -5.94 -17.96 -2.41
C LEU A 37 -5.35 -18.60 -3.69
N SER A 38 -5.74 -19.83 -4.01
CA SER A 38 -5.13 -20.61 -5.11
C SER A 38 -5.52 -20.07 -6.50
N ASP A 39 -6.70 -19.47 -6.60
CA ASP A 39 -7.24 -18.77 -7.76
C ASP A 39 -6.56 -17.42 -8.04
N TRP A 40 -5.81 -16.83 -7.10
CA TRP A 40 -5.03 -15.60 -7.30
C TRP A 40 -3.68 -15.79 -8.01
N GLY A 41 -3.32 -17.03 -8.36
CA GLY A 41 -2.01 -17.39 -8.93
C GLY A 41 -1.64 -16.74 -10.28
N TRP A 42 -2.58 -16.04 -10.91
CA TRP A 42 -2.40 -15.28 -12.16
C TRP A 42 -1.80 -13.87 -11.96
N MET A 43 -1.72 -13.36 -10.73
CA MET A 43 -1.10 -12.06 -10.45
C MET A 43 -0.13 -12.09 -9.27
N ALA A 44 0.85 -11.19 -9.33
CA ALA A 44 1.68 -10.87 -8.18
C ALA A 44 0.84 -10.15 -7.12
N PRO A 45 1.22 -10.23 -5.82
CA PRO A 45 0.61 -9.37 -4.81
C PRO A 45 0.73 -7.91 -5.19
N THR A 46 -0.35 -7.16 -4.95
CA THR A 46 -0.36 -5.71 -5.14
C THR A 46 0.61 -5.06 -4.15
N PHE A 47 0.70 -5.59 -2.93
CA PHE A 47 1.69 -5.13 -1.96
C PHE A 47 1.98 -6.16 -0.85
N CYS A 48 3.14 -6.01 -0.21
CA CYS A 48 3.48 -6.74 1.02
C CYS A 48 4.12 -5.84 2.08
N SER A 49 4.01 -6.22 3.36
CA SER A 49 4.59 -5.49 4.51
C SER A 49 6.10 -5.35 4.43
N LYS A 50 6.77 -6.25 3.71
CA LYS A 50 8.22 -6.23 3.50
C LYS A 50 8.69 -5.09 2.60
N ASP A 51 7.83 -4.61 1.70
CA ASP A 51 8.23 -3.75 0.58
C ASP A 51 7.49 -2.40 0.54
N GLU A 52 6.19 -2.37 0.86
CA GLU A 52 5.31 -1.30 0.35
C GLU A 52 4.38 -0.63 1.39
N PHE A 53 4.15 -1.24 2.56
CA PHE A 53 3.25 -0.65 3.57
C PHE A 53 3.82 0.63 4.22
N ALA A 54 2.96 1.64 4.43
CA ALA A 54 3.33 2.90 5.06
C ALA A 54 3.68 2.80 6.55
N TYR A 55 3.35 1.70 7.18
CA TYR A 55 3.65 1.43 8.58
C TYR A 55 3.55 -0.06 8.80
N CYS A 56 4.54 -0.63 9.47
CA CYS A 56 4.51 -1.96 10.03
C CYS A 56 5.26 -1.88 11.36
N SER A 57 4.57 -2.06 12.48
CA SER A 57 5.17 -1.95 13.82
C SER A 57 5.70 -3.27 14.37
N SER A 58 5.36 -4.38 13.73
CA SER A 58 5.67 -5.73 14.16
C SER A 58 6.88 -6.28 13.40
N THR A 59 7.56 -7.28 13.96
CA THR A 59 8.70 -7.92 13.29
C THR A 59 8.24 -9.00 12.34
N GLU A 60 9.01 -9.31 11.29
CA GLU A 60 8.63 -10.34 10.29
C GLU A 60 8.47 -11.75 10.90
N ASP A 61 9.09 -12.00 12.05
CA ASP A 61 8.93 -13.26 12.80
C ASP A 61 7.56 -13.34 13.49
N ASP A 62 7.01 -12.18 13.87
CA ASP A 62 5.71 -11.92 14.53
C ASP A 62 4.59 -11.90 13.48
N PHE A 63 4.73 -10.99 12.50
CA PHE A 63 3.63 -10.52 11.67
C PHE A 63 4.12 -10.17 10.25
N ASP A 64 3.39 -10.66 9.24
CA ASP A 64 3.65 -10.36 7.83
C ASP A 64 2.34 -10.37 7.04
N VAL A 65 2.17 -9.46 6.08
CA VAL A 65 0.98 -9.33 5.26
C VAL A 65 1.37 -9.29 3.79
N VAL A 66 0.71 -10.12 3.01
CA VAL A 66 0.74 -10.10 1.55
C VAL A 66 -0.69 -9.89 1.07
N ALA A 67 -0.91 -8.91 0.20
CA ALA A 67 -2.24 -8.52 -0.23
C ALA A 67 -2.33 -8.42 -1.75
N TRP A 68 -3.47 -8.87 -2.28
CA TRP A 68 -3.88 -8.76 -3.66
C TRP A 68 -5.16 -7.96 -3.76
N VAL A 69 -5.23 -7.13 -4.80
CA VAL A 69 -6.41 -6.32 -5.11
C VAL A 69 -6.71 -6.42 -6.59
N ALA A 70 -7.91 -6.88 -6.90
CA ALA A 70 -8.40 -7.01 -8.26
C ALA A 70 -9.82 -6.46 -8.38
N TRP A 71 -10.30 -6.22 -9.60
CA TRP A 71 -11.67 -5.80 -9.84
C TRP A 71 -12.23 -6.51 -11.06
N SER A 72 -13.55 -6.72 -11.12
CA SER A 72 -14.20 -7.33 -12.28
C SER A 72 -15.35 -6.48 -12.80
N PRO A 73 -15.35 -6.11 -14.09
CA PRO A 73 -16.52 -5.48 -14.70
C PRO A 73 -17.71 -6.44 -14.83
N GLU A 74 -17.49 -7.76 -14.83
CA GLU A 74 -18.56 -8.75 -14.97
C GLU A 74 -19.41 -8.84 -13.70
N THR A 75 -18.76 -8.89 -12.53
CA THR A 75 -19.45 -8.97 -11.23
C THR A 75 -19.70 -7.61 -10.60
N ASN A 76 -19.08 -6.55 -11.14
CA ASN A 76 -18.99 -5.21 -10.54
C ASN A 76 -18.42 -5.21 -9.11
N MET A 77 -17.49 -6.11 -8.82
CA MET A 77 -16.87 -6.23 -7.50
C MET A 77 -15.42 -5.78 -7.51
N LEU A 78 -15.03 -5.15 -6.40
CA LEU A 78 -13.64 -5.01 -5.97
C LEU A 78 -13.32 -6.18 -5.05
N TYR A 79 -12.23 -6.87 -5.32
CA TYR A 79 -11.77 -8.04 -4.59
C TYR A 79 -10.50 -7.72 -3.81
N HIS A 80 -10.43 -8.20 -2.57
CA HIS A 80 -9.24 -8.22 -1.74
C HIS A 80 -8.96 -9.65 -1.30
N ALA A 81 -7.72 -10.09 -1.46
CA ALA A 81 -7.21 -11.30 -0.83
C ALA A 81 -5.98 -10.97 0.00
N LEU A 82 -5.90 -11.49 1.22
CA LEU A 82 -4.76 -11.28 2.10
C LEU A 82 -4.32 -12.62 2.69
N LYS A 83 -2.99 -12.79 2.72
CA LYS A 83 -2.33 -13.76 3.57
C LYS A 83 -1.64 -12.99 4.69
N VAL A 84 -2.04 -13.28 5.93
CA VAL A 84 -1.49 -12.69 7.15
C VAL A 84 -0.81 -13.79 7.95
N LYS A 85 0.47 -13.63 8.25
CA LYS A 85 1.15 -14.42 9.28
C LYS A 85 0.96 -13.68 10.61
N ASP A 86 0.54 -14.40 11.63
CA ASP A 86 0.29 -13.88 12.97
C ASP A 86 0.51 -14.99 14.00
N ASP A 87 1.36 -14.78 14.99
CA ASP A 87 1.72 -15.82 15.96
C ASP A 87 0.67 -15.99 17.07
N GLU A 88 -0.18 -14.99 17.32
CA GLU A 88 -1.29 -15.05 18.26
C GLU A 88 -2.59 -14.46 17.67
N LEU A 89 -3.62 -15.29 17.47
CA LEU A 89 -4.93 -14.79 17.05
C LEU A 89 -5.77 -14.28 18.25
N SER A 90 -5.93 -12.98 18.31
CA SER A 90 -6.74 -12.20 19.25
C SER A 90 -8.06 -11.78 18.59
N THR A 91 -9.19 -12.35 19.02
CA THR A 91 -10.52 -12.16 18.39
C THR A 91 -11.68 -12.03 19.40
N LEU A 92 -12.87 -11.65 18.92
CA LEU A 92 -14.12 -11.51 19.68
C LEU A 92 -15.26 -12.40 19.14
N PRO A 93 -16.21 -12.81 19.99
CA PRO A 93 -17.45 -13.43 19.53
C PRO A 93 -18.27 -12.45 18.66
N LEU A 94 -19.14 -12.99 17.80
CA LEU A 94 -19.90 -12.21 16.81
C LEU A 94 -20.77 -11.13 17.46
N GLU A 95 -21.31 -11.38 18.65
CA GLU A 95 -22.16 -10.45 19.37
C GLU A 95 -21.43 -9.16 19.80
N GLU A 96 -20.08 -9.18 19.80
CA GLU A 96 -19.20 -8.08 20.18
C GLU A 96 -18.42 -7.50 18.98
N CYS A 97 -18.78 -7.89 17.75
CA CYS A 97 -18.04 -7.56 16.52
C CYS A 97 -17.81 -6.05 16.28
N GLN A 98 -18.66 -5.16 16.82
CA GLN A 98 -18.47 -3.72 16.67
C GLN A 98 -17.25 -3.16 17.42
N ASP A 99 -16.69 -3.92 18.38
CA ASP A 99 -15.44 -3.58 19.08
C ASP A 99 -14.19 -4.21 18.44
N MET A 100 -14.34 -4.88 17.27
CA MET A 100 -13.26 -5.59 16.58
C MET A 100 -12.07 -4.69 16.19
N TRP A 101 -12.27 -3.37 16.11
CA TRP A 101 -11.19 -2.41 15.86
C TRP A 101 -10.06 -2.44 16.92
N ARG A 102 -10.29 -3.09 18.07
CA ARG A 102 -9.33 -3.30 19.17
C ARG A 102 -8.53 -4.60 19.08
N TRP A 103 -8.89 -5.49 18.15
CA TRP A 103 -8.42 -6.86 18.04
C TRP A 103 -7.78 -7.11 16.66
N ASP A 104 -7.46 -8.37 16.33
CA ASP A 104 -6.90 -8.71 15.03
C ASP A 104 -7.98 -8.63 13.97
N VAL A 105 -7.74 -7.75 13.01
CA VAL A 105 -8.76 -7.40 12.03
C VAL A 105 -8.14 -6.86 10.76
N PHE A 106 -8.73 -7.24 9.65
CA PHE A 106 -8.53 -6.61 8.36
C PHE A 106 -9.61 -5.55 8.14
N GLU A 107 -9.23 -4.28 8.13
CA GLU A 107 -10.11 -3.15 7.86
C GLU A 107 -9.92 -2.62 6.44
N ILE A 108 -11.05 -2.30 5.80
CA ILE A 108 -11.11 -1.80 4.42
C ILE A 108 -11.87 -0.49 4.44
N TYR A 109 -11.26 0.56 3.89
CA TYR A 109 -11.85 1.88 3.75
C TYR A 109 -12.08 2.15 2.27
N ILE A 110 -13.30 2.56 1.93
CA ILE A 110 -13.73 2.83 0.56
C ILE A 110 -14.46 4.17 0.49
N ASP A 111 -14.04 5.02 -0.43
CA ASP A 111 -14.72 6.21 -0.90
C ASP A 111 -14.79 6.09 -2.44
N ALA A 112 -15.87 5.48 -2.93
CA ALA A 112 -15.96 4.96 -4.29
C ALA A 112 -15.86 6.07 -5.36
N ASP A 113 -16.50 7.22 -5.11
CA ASP A 113 -16.42 8.39 -5.98
C ASP A 113 -15.23 9.33 -5.66
N CYS A 114 -14.39 8.94 -4.69
CA CYS A 114 -13.18 9.65 -4.28
C CYS A 114 -13.46 11.12 -3.90
N SER A 115 -14.65 11.40 -3.34
CA SER A 115 -15.08 12.76 -3.02
C SER A 115 -14.44 13.35 -1.76
N GLY A 116 -13.89 12.49 -0.89
CA GLY A 116 -13.20 12.86 0.35
C GLY A 116 -14.12 13.44 1.42
N GLY A 117 -13.53 14.02 2.48
CA GLY A 117 -14.25 14.73 3.54
C GLY A 117 -14.73 13.86 4.71
N ASP A 118 -15.45 14.48 5.67
CA ASP A 118 -15.95 13.78 6.86
C ASP A 118 -17.11 12.84 6.47
N TYR A 119 -16.85 11.54 6.46
CA TYR A 119 -17.84 10.52 6.11
C TYR A 119 -18.60 9.99 7.33
N ARG A 120 -18.17 10.37 8.55
CA ARG A 120 -18.82 9.97 9.81
C ARG A 120 -19.92 10.93 10.20
N GLU A 121 -19.66 12.22 10.12
CA GLU A 121 -20.65 13.25 10.43
C GLU A 121 -20.81 14.22 9.24
N PRO A 122 -22.05 14.48 8.78
CA PRO A 122 -23.34 13.96 9.25
C PRO A 122 -23.73 12.61 8.60
N HIS A 123 -22.86 12.03 7.77
CA HIS A 123 -23.24 10.97 6.83
C HIS A 123 -23.28 9.56 7.43
N ASN A 124 -22.62 9.32 8.56
CA ASN A 124 -22.57 8.05 9.28
C ASN A 124 -22.27 6.83 8.39
N SER A 125 -21.19 6.92 7.62
CA SER A 125 -20.69 5.89 6.69
C SER A 125 -21.55 5.65 5.44
N ARG A 126 -22.33 6.65 5.02
CA ARG A 126 -23.11 6.55 3.77
C ARG A 126 -22.30 6.95 2.53
N GLN A 127 -21.56 8.07 2.57
CA GLN A 127 -20.77 8.58 1.43
C GLN A 127 -19.45 7.82 1.22
N ALA A 128 -18.79 7.44 2.30
CA ALA A 128 -17.65 6.51 2.30
C ALA A 128 -17.87 5.48 3.40
N GLN A 129 -17.29 4.30 3.28
CA GLN A 129 -17.54 3.17 4.17
C GLN A 129 -16.23 2.62 4.76
N GLN A 130 -16.30 2.18 6.01
CA GLN A 130 -15.24 1.42 6.66
C GLN A 130 -15.78 0.03 7.02
N TYR A 131 -15.29 -0.98 6.33
CA TYR A 131 -15.60 -2.38 6.55
C TYR A 131 -14.53 -3.04 7.42
N TYR A 132 -14.87 -4.20 7.98
CA TYR A 132 -13.93 -5.05 8.67
C TYR A 132 -14.21 -6.53 8.39
N LEU A 133 -13.16 -7.32 8.30
CA LEU A 133 -13.20 -8.77 8.15
C LEU A 133 -12.26 -9.37 9.20
N TYR A 134 -12.75 -10.35 9.96
CA TYR A 134 -11.97 -10.99 11.02
C TYR A 134 -12.33 -12.47 11.17
N CYS A 135 -11.44 -13.24 11.81
CA CYS A 135 -11.66 -14.65 12.11
C CYS A 135 -12.46 -14.82 13.40
N LEU A 136 -13.57 -15.57 13.36
CA LEU A 136 -14.40 -15.82 14.55
C LEU A 136 -13.74 -16.86 15.51
N PRO A 137 -14.05 -16.79 16.82
CA PRO A 137 -13.72 -17.87 17.75
C PRO A 137 -14.31 -19.20 17.26
N GLY A 138 -13.46 -20.21 17.06
CA GLY A 138 -13.88 -21.53 16.57
C GLY A 138 -13.87 -21.72 15.05
N GLY A 139 -13.44 -20.70 14.28
CA GLY A 139 -13.24 -20.77 12.83
C GLY A 139 -14.31 -20.03 12.01
N GLY A 140 -14.03 -19.86 10.72
CA GLY A 140 -14.80 -18.98 9.83
C GLY A 140 -14.51 -17.50 10.08
N GLY A 141 -15.32 -16.61 9.52
CA GLY A 141 -15.14 -15.18 9.71
C GLY A 141 -16.44 -14.40 9.62
N HIS A 142 -16.32 -13.09 9.79
CA HIS A 142 -17.45 -12.15 9.67
C HIS A 142 -17.00 -10.88 8.97
N LEU A 143 -17.71 -10.52 7.89
CA LEU A 143 -17.62 -9.22 7.26
C LEU A 143 -18.65 -8.28 7.90
N GLY A 144 -18.17 -7.15 8.40
CA GLY A 144 -18.97 -6.11 9.04
C GLY A 144 -18.69 -4.71 8.51
N LEU A 145 -19.48 -3.75 9.00
CA LEU A 145 -19.32 -2.32 8.71
C LEU A 145 -19.19 -1.57 10.03
N PHE A 146 -18.11 -0.81 10.22
CA PHE A 146 -17.99 0.07 11.38
C PHE A 146 -18.93 1.26 11.19
N GLY A 147 -20.01 1.32 11.97
CA GLY A 147 -21.05 2.31 11.82
C GLY A 147 -22.43 1.68 12.07
N PRO A 148 -23.48 2.13 11.38
CA PRO A 148 -24.83 1.61 11.57
C PRO A 148 -25.01 0.27 10.83
N GLU A 149 -24.24 -0.77 11.21
CA GLU A 149 -24.30 -2.10 10.58
C GLU A 149 -25.71 -2.69 10.58
N GLY A 150 -26.49 -2.46 11.64
CA GLY A 150 -27.89 -2.90 11.70
C GLY A 150 -28.80 -2.25 10.64
N GLU A 151 -28.43 -1.10 10.10
CA GLU A 151 -29.16 -0.40 9.02
C GLU A 151 -28.58 -0.72 7.63
N LEU A 152 -27.25 -0.77 7.50
CA LEU A 152 -26.53 -0.84 6.23
C LEU A 152 -26.01 -2.25 5.89
N GLY A 153 -26.10 -3.19 6.83
CA GLY A 153 -25.55 -4.54 6.73
C GLY A 153 -26.20 -5.42 5.65
N TRP A 154 -27.28 -4.96 5.03
CA TRP A 154 -27.84 -5.62 3.85
C TRP A 154 -26.85 -5.69 2.68
N SER A 155 -25.87 -4.78 2.63
CA SER A 155 -24.80 -4.72 1.61
C SER A 155 -23.67 -5.72 1.82
N LEU A 156 -23.60 -6.36 3.01
CA LEU A 156 -22.50 -7.26 3.41
C LEU A 156 -22.78 -8.74 3.06
N ARG A 157 -23.75 -9.00 2.19
CA ARG A 157 -24.24 -10.34 1.85
C ARG A 157 -24.52 -10.45 0.35
N PRO A 158 -24.62 -11.67 -0.19
CA PRO A 158 -24.96 -11.86 -1.60
C PRO A 158 -26.28 -11.15 -1.97
N PRO A 159 -26.36 -10.53 -3.17
CA PRO A 159 -25.35 -10.50 -4.24
C PRO A 159 -24.34 -9.34 -4.15
N TYR A 160 -24.30 -8.62 -3.03
CA TYR A 160 -23.51 -7.37 -2.90
C TYR A 160 -22.10 -7.59 -2.36
N ALA A 161 -21.94 -8.57 -1.47
CA ALA A 161 -20.64 -8.97 -0.98
C ALA A 161 -20.58 -10.47 -0.68
N GLU A 162 -19.38 -11.00 -0.82
CA GLU A 162 -18.97 -12.36 -0.49
C GLU A 162 -17.69 -12.27 0.32
N TYR A 163 -17.48 -13.20 1.26
CA TYR A 163 -16.25 -13.23 2.06
C TYR A 163 -15.89 -14.66 2.47
N GLY A 164 -14.60 -14.89 2.62
CA GLY A 164 -14.00 -16.13 3.07
C GLY A 164 -12.92 -15.84 4.09
N VAL A 165 -12.88 -16.60 5.18
CA VAL A 165 -11.80 -16.53 6.17
C VAL A 165 -11.37 -17.93 6.56
N ARG A 166 -10.07 -18.18 6.45
CA ARG A 166 -9.45 -19.42 6.90
C ARG A 166 -8.28 -19.10 7.83
N TYR A 167 -8.21 -19.81 8.95
CA TYR A 167 -7.08 -19.71 9.87
C TYR A 167 -6.44 -21.09 10.05
N GLU A 168 -5.18 -21.20 9.67
CA GLU A 168 -4.44 -22.47 9.71
C GLU A 168 -2.95 -22.22 9.96
N GLY A 169 -2.38 -22.91 10.94
CA GLY A 169 -0.93 -22.93 11.15
C GLY A 169 -0.28 -21.58 11.50
N GLY A 170 -1.01 -20.66 12.14
CA GLY A 170 -0.51 -19.30 12.42
C GLY A 170 -0.60 -18.36 11.22
N GLU A 171 -1.40 -18.72 10.21
CA GLU A 171 -1.68 -17.88 9.06
C GLU A 171 -3.19 -17.68 8.93
N ILE A 172 -3.60 -16.43 8.73
CA ILE A 172 -4.97 -16.04 8.44
C ILE A 172 -5.05 -15.67 6.95
N TYR A 173 -6.02 -16.25 6.28
CA TYR A 173 -6.35 -16.00 4.89
C TYR A 173 -7.68 -15.28 4.86
N TYR A 174 -7.69 -14.06 4.33
CA TYR A 174 -8.89 -13.25 4.15
C TYR A 174 -9.19 -13.10 2.68
N GLU A 175 -10.44 -13.30 2.30
CA GLU A 175 -10.95 -12.90 0.99
C GLU A 175 -12.26 -12.16 1.13
N VAL A 176 -12.44 -11.14 0.31
CA VAL A 176 -13.70 -10.42 0.18
C VAL A 176 -13.88 -9.89 -1.23
N GLY A 177 -15.05 -10.12 -1.81
CA GLY A 177 -15.52 -9.44 -3.01
C GLY A 177 -16.69 -8.57 -2.63
N MET A 178 -16.66 -7.29 -3.00
CA MET A 178 -17.74 -6.35 -2.65
C MET A 178 -18.04 -5.37 -3.78
N ARG A 179 -19.32 -5.07 -3.97
CA ARG A 179 -19.78 -3.91 -4.74
C ARG A 179 -19.52 -2.64 -3.95
N LEU A 180 -19.18 -1.57 -4.66
CA LEU A 180 -18.86 -0.29 -4.04
C LEU A 180 -20.05 0.68 -4.15
N TRP A 181 -20.12 1.65 -3.24
CA TRP A 181 -21.23 2.58 -3.13
C TRP A 181 -20.71 4.01 -3.01
N ASP A 182 -21.11 4.88 -3.93
CA ASP A 182 -20.92 6.33 -3.76
C ASP A 182 -21.82 6.88 -2.64
N TRP A 183 -22.95 6.19 -2.41
CA TRP A 183 -23.86 6.48 -1.30
C TRP A 183 -24.61 5.21 -0.90
N LEU A 184 -24.42 4.75 0.33
CA LEU A 184 -25.04 3.55 0.86
C LEU A 184 -26.22 3.91 1.78
N GLU A 185 -27.45 3.65 1.35
CA GLU A 185 -28.66 3.83 2.16
C GLU A 185 -29.11 2.54 2.86
N VAL A 186 -30.22 2.62 3.61
CA VAL A 186 -30.86 1.48 4.27
C VAL A 186 -31.48 0.43 3.31
N SER A 187 -31.45 0.67 1.99
CA SER A 187 -31.83 -0.31 0.97
C SER A 187 -31.05 -0.12 -0.34
N PRO A 188 -30.98 -1.16 -1.19
CA PRO A 188 -30.35 -1.06 -2.52
C PRO A 188 -30.95 0.05 -3.38
N GLU A 189 -32.27 0.23 -3.37
CA GLU A 189 -32.98 1.19 -4.22
C GLU A 189 -32.72 2.64 -3.81
N GLY A 190 -32.45 2.88 -2.52
CA GLY A 190 -32.05 4.19 -2.01
C GLY A 190 -30.56 4.50 -2.20
N SER A 191 -29.78 3.49 -2.58
CA SER A 191 -28.32 3.59 -2.67
C SER A 191 -27.87 3.96 -4.08
N ARG A 192 -26.68 4.55 -4.18
CA ARG A 192 -25.98 4.79 -5.44
C ARG A 192 -24.79 3.85 -5.53
N GLU A 193 -24.98 2.74 -6.23
CA GLU A 193 -23.91 1.80 -6.56
C GLU A 193 -22.89 2.47 -7.49
N HIS A 194 -21.61 2.27 -7.20
CA HIS A 194 -20.53 2.66 -8.09
C HIS A 194 -20.34 1.56 -9.15
N ILE A 195 -20.38 1.94 -10.42
CA ILE A 195 -20.16 1.01 -11.53
C ILE A 195 -18.70 1.10 -11.96
N LEU A 196 -17.91 0.11 -11.54
CA LEU A 196 -16.47 0.06 -11.72
C LEU A 196 -16.11 0.05 -13.20
N LYS A 197 -15.16 0.91 -13.58
CA LYS A 197 -14.61 0.99 -14.92
C LYS A 197 -13.11 1.12 -14.86
N ALA A 198 -12.49 0.62 -15.92
CA ALA A 198 -11.07 0.80 -16.10
C ALA A 198 -10.76 2.30 -16.21
N GLY A 199 -9.77 2.75 -15.43
CA GLY A 199 -9.44 4.15 -15.28
C GLY A 199 -10.07 4.84 -14.07
N ASP A 200 -11.01 4.22 -13.35
CA ASP A 200 -11.54 4.85 -12.14
C ASP A 200 -10.46 4.96 -11.06
N VAL A 201 -10.58 6.03 -10.25
CA VAL A 201 -9.76 6.21 -9.06
C VAL A 201 -10.67 6.25 -7.85
N ILE A 202 -10.44 5.32 -6.93
CA ILE A 202 -11.22 5.13 -5.71
C ILE A 202 -10.39 5.59 -4.51
N GLY A 203 -11.01 6.30 -3.58
CA GLY A 203 -10.44 6.50 -2.25
C GLY A 203 -10.41 5.17 -1.52
N TRP A 204 -9.22 4.67 -1.21
CA TRP A 204 -9.03 3.30 -0.74
C TRP A 204 -7.89 3.21 0.27
N LYS A 205 -8.13 2.45 1.34
CA LYS A 205 -7.10 2.12 2.32
C LYS A 205 -7.38 0.76 2.92
N ILE A 206 -6.32 0.03 3.21
CA ILE A 206 -6.41 -1.13 4.09
C ILE A 206 -5.54 -0.97 5.33
N THR A 207 -6.02 -1.57 6.42
CA THR A 207 -5.30 -1.72 7.68
C THR A 207 -5.43 -3.15 8.14
N VAL A 208 -4.32 -3.81 8.47
CA VAL A 208 -4.33 -5.09 9.17
C VAL A 208 -3.75 -4.86 10.55
N LYS A 209 -4.49 -5.23 11.58
CA LYS A 209 -4.07 -5.09 12.97
C LYS A 209 -3.62 -6.45 13.47
N ASP A 210 -2.44 -6.47 14.08
CA ASP A 210 -2.05 -7.48 15.06
C ASP A 210 -2.21 -6.80 16.42
N ARG A 211 -2.77 -7.52 17.39
CA ARG A 211 -3.12 -7.03 18.72
C ARG A 211 -2.67 -8.02 19.78
N ASP A 212 -1.43 -8.48 19.63
CA ASP A 212 -0.78 -9.29 20.66
C ASP A 212 -0.75 -8.55 22.00
N GLY A 213 -1.18 -9.23 23.07
CA GLY A 213 -0.94 -8.80 24.44
C GLY A 213 -1.75 -7.59 24.95
N GLU A 214 -1.08 -6.61 25.56
CA GLU A 214 -1.71 -5.56 26.36
C GLU A 214 -2.60 -4.62 25.53
N LEU A 215 -3.85 -4.45 25.99
CA LEU A 215 -4.84 -3.55 25.41
C LEU A 215 -4.25 -2.16 25.10
N GLY A 216 -4.20 -1.79 23.81
CA GLY A 216 -3.87 -0.44 23.36
C GLY A 216 -2.54 -0.26 22.63
N MET A 217 -1.70 -1.30 22.51
CA MET A 217 -0.57 -1.25 21.55
C MET A 217 -1.10 -1.24 20.11
N ARG A 218 -0.67 -0.25 19.31
CA ARG A 218 -0.99 -0.16 17.88
C ARG A 218 0.02 -0.98 17.07
N ARG A 219 -0.20 -2.29 17.00
CA ARG A 219 0.56 -3.22 16.15
C ARG A 219 -0.14 -3.48 14.79
N GLY A 220 0.57 -4.13 13.87
CA GLY A 220 0.12 -4.39 12.51
C GLY A 220 0.62 -3.41 11.45
N CYS A 221 -0.05 -3.38 10.30
CA CYS A 221 0.33 -2.57 9.14
C CYS A 221 -0.83 -1.80 8.51
N THR A 222 -0.55 -0.60 8.00
CA THR A 222 -1.56 0.23 7.30
C THR A 222 -0.96 0.86 6.07
N LEU A 223 -1.76 0.94 5.01
CA LEU A 223 -1.33 1.61 3.80
C LEU A 223 -1.07 3.08 4.05
N ILE A 224 -1.81 3.79 4.89
CA ILE A 224 -1.52 5.19 5.28
C ILE A 224 -1.59 5.32 6.80
N PHE A 225 -0.61 5.99 7.42
CA PHE A 225 -0.57 6.20 8.88
C PHE A 225 -1.54 7.28 9.37
N ARG A 226 -2.00 8.18 8.49
CA ARG A 226 -3.00 9.20 8.83
C ARG A 226 -4.26 8.54 9.36
N ASP A 227 -4.85 9.15 10.39
CA ASP A 227 -6.12 8.71 10.94
C ASP A 227 -7.22 8.88 9.89
N SER A 228 -7.85 7.77 9.55
CA SER A 228 -8.88 7.66 8.51
C SER A 228 -10.23 7.32 9.10
N TRP A 229 -10.37 7.41 10.43
CA TRP A 229 -11.64 7.14 11.10
C TRP A 229 -12.74 8.13 10.69
N ARG A 230 -12.40 9.40 10.43
CA ARG A 230 -13.39 10.44 10.08
C ARG A 230 -13.31 10.96 8.65
N ASP A 231 -12.11 11.16 8.12
CA ASP A 231 -11.90 11.90 6.87
C ASP A 231 -11.49 10.97 5.73
N ALA A 232 -12.36 10.78 4.75
CA ALA A 232 -12.12 9.99 3.55
C ALA A 232 -11.02 10.60 2.67
N GLY A 233 -10.77 11.91 2.78
CA GLY A 233 -9.63 12.57 2.12
C GLY A 233 -8.26 12.15 2.69
N SER A 234 -8.25 11.30 3.71
CA SER A 234 -7.03 10.65 4.22
C SER A 234 -6.81 9.23 3.71
N PHE A 235 -7.72 8.70 2.90
CA PHE A 235 -7.55 7.39 2.25
C PHE A 235 -6.43 7.49 1.19
N SER A 236 -5.87 6.35 0.81
CA SER A 236 -4.97 6.30 -0.35
C SER A 236 -5.82 6.32 -1.62
N ARG A 237 -5.20 6.30 -2.79
CA ARG A 237 -5.93 6.21 -4.06
C ARG A 237 -5.62 4.88 -4.75
N LEU A 238 -6.66 4.23 -5.25
CA LEU A 238 -6.58 2.98 -6.01
C LEU A 238 -7.07 3.23 -7.42
N ARG A 239 -6.18 3.07 -8.40
CA ARG A 239 -6.51 3.13 -9.83
C ARG A 239 -6.90 1.74 -10.32
N LEU A 240 -8.06 1.65 -10.96
CA LEU A 240 -8.50 0.42 -11.63
C LEU A 240 -7.82 0.32 -12.99
N LEU A 241 -6.90 -0.62 -13.14
CA LEU A 241 -6.26 -0.92 -14.42
C LEU A 241 -7.13 -1.90 -15.20
N GLY A 242 -7.46 -1.57 -16.44
CA GLY A 242 -8.12 -2.49 -17.36
C GLY A 242 -7.15 -3.14 -18.33
N ASP A 243 -7.60 -4.19 -19.01
CA ASP A 243 -6.80 -4.97 -19.95
C ASP A 243 -6.38 -4.18 -21.22
N GLY A 244 -6.99 -3.02 -21.46
CA GLY A 244 -6.60 -2.07 -22.53
C GLY A 244 -6.30 -0.64 -22.06
N VAL A 245 -6.22 -0.36 -20.76
CA VAL A 245 -6.04 1.04 -20.30
C VAL A 245 -4.59 1.48 -20.37
N GLY A 246 -4.32 2.02 -21.55
CA GLY A 246 -3.58 3.25 -21.82
C GLY A 246 -4.08 3.85 -23.13
N GLY A 247 -5.40 4.00 -23.25
CA GLY A 247 -6.03 4.72 -24.36
C GLY A 247 -5.73 6.20 -24.26
N LEU A 248 -4.76 6.68 -25.04
CA LEU A 248 -4.59 8.11 -25.30
C LEU A 248 -5.45 8.45 -26.51
N GLU A 249 -6.50 9.25 -26.32
CA GLU A 249 -7.18 9.89 -27.46
C GLU A 249 -6.21 10.93 -28.05
N VAL A 250 -5.45 10.54 -29.09
CA VAL A 250 -4.63 11.49 -29.84
C VAL A 250 -5.56 12.26 -30.77
N LYS A 251 -5.82 13.54 -30.45
CA LYS A 251 -6.28 14.49 -31.47
C LYS A 251 -5.21 14.64 -32.54
N GLY A 252 -5.27 13.81 -33.58
CA GLY A 252 -4.43 13.94 -34.76
C GLY A 252 -3.79 12.65 -35.27
N GLY A 253 -4.60 11.71 -35.75
CA GLY A 253 -4.33 10.97 -37.00
C GLY A 253 -3.10 10.07 -37.14
N GLU A 254 -2.30 9.78 -36.10
CA GLU A 254 -1.18 8.82 -36.19
C GLU A 254 -1.31 7.73 -35.11
N ARG A 255 -1.03 6.49 -35.52
CA ARG A 255 -1.28 5.21 -34.84
C ARG A 255 -1.29 5.27 -33.30
N GLU A 256 -2.43 4.86 -32.73
CA GLU A 256 -2.57 4.53 -31.30
C GLU A 256 -1.60 3.39 -30.94
N ILE A 257 -0.73 3.63 -29.96
CA ILE A 257 0.00 2.56 -29.29
C ILE A 257 -0.68 2.37 -27.94
N GLU A 258 -1.52 1.35 -27.86
CA GLU A 258 -2.17 0.88 -26.64
C GLU A 258 -1.09 0.55 -25.59
N VAL A 259 -1.13 1.20 -24.43
CA VAL A 259 -0.29 0.82 -23.28
C VAL A 259 -1.08 -0.19 -22.46
N VAL A 260 -0.65 -1.45 -22.46
CA VAL A 260 -1.31 -2.49 -21.66
C VAL A 260 -0.68 -2.54 -20.28
N LEU A 261 -1.34 -1.91 -19.31
CA LEU A 261 -0.99 -1.98 -17.87
C LEU A 261 -1.80 -3.04 -17.11
N GLY A 262 -2.82 -3.62 -17.75
CA GLY A 262 -3.75 -4.57 -17.16
C GLY A 262 -3.15 -5.94 -16.85
N SER A 263 -4.03 -6.91 -16.59
CA SER A 263 -3.64 -8.25 -16.11
C SER A 263 -2.75 -9.01 -17.10
N GLU A 264 -2.98 -8.83 -18.39
CA GLU A 264 -2.20 -9.42 -19.49
C GLU A 264 -1.00 -8.56 -19.93
N GLY A 265 -0.76 -7.42 -19.26
CA GLY A 265 0.33 -6.51 -19.59
C GLY A 265 1.70 -7.09 -19.29
N GLU A 266 2.70 -6.65 -20.04
CA GLU A 266 4.10 -7.08 -19.87
C GLU A 266 4.62 -6.78 -18.45
N ILE A 267 4.23 -5.64 -17.88
CA ILE A 267 4.55 -5.29 -16.49
C ILE A 267 3.95 -6.32 -15.51
N SER A 268 2.70 -6.76 -15.72
CA SER A 268 2.05 -7.76 -14.88
C SER A 268 2.74 -9.12 -14.95
N ARG A 269 3.22 -9.51 -16.14
CA ARG A 269 4.01 -10.73 -16.38
C ARG A 269 5.35 -10.68 -15.62
N LEU A 270 6.14 -9.64 -15.85
CA LEU A 270 7.44 -9.42 -15.21
C LEU A 270 7.29 -9.41 -13.67
N GLU A 271 6.26 -8.73 -13.15
CA GLU A 271 6.00 -8.66 -11.71
C GLU A 271 5.71 -10.03 -11.10
N LEU A 272 4.91 -10.85 -11.78
CA LEU A 272 4.57 -12.21 -11.33
C LEU A 272 5.77 -13.14 -11.37
N GLU A 273 6.58 -13.06 -12.42
CA GLU A 273 7.82 -13.84 -12.54
C GLU A 273 8.82 -13.47 -11.43
N ALA A 274 9.06 -12.18 -11.24
CA ALA A 274 9.90 -11.67 -10.16
C ALA A 274 9.42 -12.12 -8.78
N TRP A 275 8.10 -12.06 -8.53
CA TRP A 275 7.51 -12.51 -7.27
C TRP A 275 7.76 -14.01 -7.02
N ARG A 276 7.57 -14.85 -8.03
CA ARG A 276 7.84 -16.29 -7.94
C ARG A 276 9.32 -16.58 -7.68
N MET A 277 10.23 -15.85 -8.33
CA MET A 277 11.67 -15.96 -8.10
C MET A 277 12.05 -15.59 -6.66
N ARG A 278 11.48 -14.51 -6.10
CA ARG A 278 11.67 -14.12 -4.69
C ARG A 278 11.23 -15.20 -3.72
N GLY A 279 10.08 -15.83 -3.97
CA GLY A 279 9.59 -16.96 -3.16
C GLY A 279 10.56 -18.14 -3.13
N GLN A 280 11.45 -18.26 -4.13
CA GLN A 280 12.49 -19.28 -4.22
C GLN A 280 13.87 -18.80 -3.70
N GLY A 281 13.95 -17.57 -3.18
CA GLY A 281 15.21 -16.95 -2.75
C GLY A 281 16.12 -16.47 -3.90
N ARG A 282 15.63 -16.47 -5.15
CA ARG A 282 16.36 -16.04 -6.35
C ARG A 282 16.22 -14.52 -6.53
N TYR A 283 16.72 -13.76 -5.57
CA TYR A 283 16.59 -12.28 -5.54
C TYR A 283 17.35 -11.59 -6.68
N ASP A 284 18.47 -12.17 -7.11
CA ASP A 284 19.30 -11.64 -8.20
C ASP A 284 18.54 -11.64 -9.53
N GLU A 285 17.81 -12.72 -9.81
CA GLU A 285 16.99 -12.87 -11.02
C GLU A 285 15.71 -12.02 -10.93
N ALA A 286 15.05 -12.01 -9.76
CA ALA A 286 13.89 -11.15 -9.54
C ALA A 286 14.23 -9.65 -9.71
N LEU A 287 15.45 -9.26 -9.35
CA LEU A 287 15.95 -7.91 -9.53
C LEU A 287 16.07 -7.53 -11.02
N GLU A 288 16.43 -8.47 -11.90
CA GLU A 288 16.49 -8.24 -13.34
C GLU A 288 15.10 -7.97 -13.89
N GLU A 289 14.12 -8.81 -13.55
CA GLU A 289 12.73 -8.65 -13.95
C GLU A 289 12.12 -7.31 -13.48
N TYR A 290 12.36 -6.91 -12.22
CA TYR A 290 11.87 -5.61 -11.72
C TYR A 290 12.57 -4.41 -12.37
N LYS A 291 13.84 -4.54 -12.78
CA LYS A 291 14.53 -3.49 -13.54
C LYS A 291 13.96 -3.38 -14.95
N GLU A 292 13.70 -4.49 -15.61
CA GLU A 292 13.05 -4.51 -16.91
C GLU A 292 11.65 -3.87 -16.83
N ALA A 293 10.86 -4.23 -15.81
CA ALA A 293 9.55 -3.60 -15.60
C ALA A 293 9.67 -2.09 -15.31
N LEU A 294 10.71 -1.63 -14.61
CA LEU A 294 11.00 -0.21 -14.45
C LEU A 294 11.34 0.44 -15.80
N GLU A 295 12.13 -0.20 -16.67
CA GLU A 295 12.42 0.31 -18.02
C GLU A 295 11.13 0.46 -18.87
N PHE A 296 10.18 -0.46 -18.72
CA PHE A 296 8.85 -0.32 -19.31
C PHE A 296 8.13 0.93 -18.81
N TRP A 297 8.10 1.18 -17.50
CA TRP A 297 7.55 2.42 -16.94
C TRP A 297 8.26 3.67 -17.48
N ASP A 298 9.58 3.62 -17.67
CA ASP A 298 10.37 4.73 -18.19
C ASP A 298 9.98 5.07 -19.63
N GLY A 299 9.75 4.05 -20.45
CA GLY A 299 9.25 4.18 -21.82
C GLY A 299 7.82 4.72 -21.93
N MET A 300 7.06 4.73 -20.84
CA MET A 300 5.68 5.26 -20.78
C MET A 300 5.61 6.74 -20.39
N LYS A 301 6.75 7.38 -20.09
CA LYS A 301 6.77 8.80 -19.72
C LYS A 301 6.14 9.67 -20.80
N GLY A 302 5.21 10.53 -20.41
CA GLY A 302 4.47 11.42 -21.33
C GLY A 302 3.35 10.73 -22.13
N ARG A 303 3.16 9.41 -21.96
CA ARG A 303 2.03 8.65 -22.50
C ARG A 303 0.97 8.32 -21.46
N LEU A 304 1.30 8.51 -20.18
CA LEU A 304 0.40 8.37 -19.05
C LEU A 304 0.27 9.71 -18.32
N GLU A 305 -0.80 9.84 -17.54
CA GLU A 305 -0.90 10.90 -16.54
C GLU A 305 0.33 10.84 -15.61
N GLU A 306 0.89 12.01 -15.28
CA GLU A 306 2.13 12.10 -14.48
C GLU A 306 2.00 11.33 -13.15
N GLU A 307 0.81 11.38 -12.54
CA GLU A 307 0.51 10.67 -11.29
C GLU A 307 0.62 9.15 -11.42
N VAL A 308 0.06 8.59 -12.50
CA VAL A 308 0.11 7.15 -12.80
C VAL A 308 1.54 6.71 -13.06
N TRP A 309 2.24 7.44 -13.93
CA TRP A 309 3.63 7.15 -14.30
C TRP A 309 4.57 7.22 -13.10
N ALA A 310 4.49 8.29 -12.31
CA ALA A 310 5.35 8.46 -11.13
C ALA A 310 5.05 7.40 -10.07
N SER A 311 3.76 7.09 -9.80
CA SER A 311 3.37 6.07 -8.81
C SER A 311 3.89 4.68 -9.21
N GLY A 312 3.76 4.30 -10.48
CA GLY A 312 4.33 3.07 -11.02
C GLY A 312 5.84 2.96 -10.77
N ARG A 313 6.59 4.01 -11.13
CA ARG A 313 8.04 4.06 -10.87
C ARG A 313 8.36 3.95 -9.38
N VAL A 314 7.65 4.66 -8.51
CA VAL A 314 7.87 4.61 -7.05
C VAL A 314 7.75 3.18 -6.54
N LEU A 315 6.69 2.44 -6.93
CA LEU A 315 6.46 1.06 -6.50
C LEU A 315 7.61 0.14 -6.97
N TYR A 316 8.02 0.24 -8.24
CA TYR A 316 9.09 -0.62 -8.78
C TYR A 316 10.47 -0.31 -8.21
N LEU A 317 10.79 0.96 -7.98
CA LEU A 317 12.02 1.36 -7.28
C LEU A 317 12.07 0.77 -5.86
N ARG A 318 10.92 0.67 -5.17
CA ARG A 318 10.83 0.05 -3.84
C ARG A 318 11.00 -1.47 -3.90
N LYS A 319 10.39 -2.16 -4.86
CA LYS A 319 10.58 -3.60 -5.09
C LYS A 319 12.05 -3.95 -5.40
N ILE A 320 12.72 -3.12 -6.22
CA ILE A 320 14.16 -3.24 -6.50
C ILE A 320 14.99 -3.06 -5.21
N ALA A 321 14.69 -2.02 -4.42
CA ALA A 321 15.38 -1.77 -3.16
C ALA A 321 15.20 -2.94 -2.17
N ALA A 322 14.02 -3.57 -2.14
CA ALA A 322 13.75 -4.74 -1.33
C ALA A 322 14.60 -5.95 -1.75
N CYS A 323 14.81 -6.18 -3.05
CA CYS A 323 15.71 -7.23 -3.53
C CYS A 323 17.16 -6.98 -3.09
N TYR A 324 17.67 -5.74 -3.26
CA TYR A 324 19.00 -5.38 -2.78
C TYR A 324 19.16 -5.54 -1.26
N LYS A 325 18.13 -5.18 -0.49
CA LYS A 325 18.08 -5.41 0.96
C LYS A 325 18.19 -6.90 1.28
N ALA A 326 17.43 -7.75 0.59
CA ALA A 326 17.43 -9.20 0.81
C ALA A 326 18.79 -9.83 0.50
N MET A 327 19.49 -9.34 -0.53
CA MET A 327 20.86 -9.76 -0.87
C MET A 327 21.94 -9.17 0.07
N GLY A 328 21.57 -8.28 0.99
CA GLY A 328 22.50 -7.63 1.91
C GLY A 328 23.25 -6.41 1.34
N ASP A 329 22.95 -6.00 0.09
CA ASP A 329 23.51 -4.78 -0.52
C ASP A 329 22.68 -3.55 -0.11
N LEU A 330 22.97 -3.08 1.09
CA LEU A 330 22.26 -1.94 1.68
C LEU A 330 22.53 -0.63 0.97
N ARG A 331 23.70 -0.46 0.32
CA ARG A 331 24.02 0.80 -0.36
C ARG A 331 23.14 0.95 -1.60
N SER A 332 23.00 -0.10 -2.39
CA SER A 332 22.09 -0.12 -3.52
C SER A 332 20.64 0.03 -3.07
N ALA A 333 20.22 -0.68 -2.01
CA ALA A 333 18.88 -0.53 -1.45
C ALA A 333 18.56 0.92 -1.05
N VAL A 334 19.48 1.60 -0.35
CA VAL A 334 19.33 3.02 0.03
C VAL A 334 19.25 3.93 -1.20
N ASN A 335 20.08 3.71 -2.22
CA ASN A 335 20.06 4.52 -3.43
C ASN A 335 18.70 4.43 -4.16
N PHE A 336 18.16 3.22 -4.32
CA PHE A 336 16.85 3.03 -4.95
C PHE A 336 15.70 3.61 -4.11
N VAL A 337 15.80 3.52 -2.78
CA VAL A 337 14.88 4.23 -1.88
C VAL A 337 14.92 5.74 -2.10
N LEU A 338 16.11 6.34 -2.17
CA LEU A 338 16.26 7.78 -2.42
C LEU A 338 15.70 8.19 -3.78
N SER A 339 15.91 7.37 -4.82
CA SER A 339 15.29 7.55 -6.13
C SER A 339 13.76 7.52 -6.03
N SER A 340 13.19 6.56 -5.29
CA SER A 340 11.74 6.45 -5.10
C SER A 340 11.17 7.69 -4.39
N LEU A 341 11.89 8.24 -3.39
CA LEU A 341 11.47 9.46 -2.70
C LEU A 341 11.52 10.68 -3.63
N GLY A 342 12.49 10.72 -4.55
CA GLY A 342 12.59 11.79 -5.55
C GLY A 342 11.43 11.77 -6.55
N GLU A 343 10.99 10.59 -7.01
CA GLU A 343 9.81 10.46 -7.88
C GLU A 343 8.52 10.79 -7.14
N TYR A 344 8.39 10.31 -5.90
CA TYR A 344 7.27 10.61 -5.02
C TYR A 344 7.08 12.12 -4.79
N GLU A 345 8.16 12.86 -4.57
CA GLU A 345 8.11 14.33 -4.38
C GLU A 345 7.53 15.10 -5.58
N ARG A 346 7.50 14.49 -6.78
CA ARG A 346 6.91 15.08 -7.98
C ARG A 346 5.39 15.18 -7.87
N ILE A 347 4.77 14.21 -7.21
CA ILE A 347 3.31 14.08 -7.07
C ILE A 347 2.83 14.45 -5.67
N ALA A 348 3.72 14.45 -4.68
CA ALA A 348 3.39 14.77 -3.30
C ALA A 348 2.94 16.23 -3.09
N ASN A 349 1.90 16.40 -2.29
CA ASN A 349 1.49 17.69 -1.73
C ASN A 349 2.45 18.16 -0.62
N GLU A 350 2.22 19.36 -0.07
CA GLU A 350 3.13 19.97 0.92
C GLU A 350 3.32 19.10 2.18
N VAL A 351 2.23 18.57 2.74
CA VAL A 351 2.26 17.71 3.94
C VAL A 351 3.02 16.41 3.67
N GLU A 352 2.90 15.88 2.46
CA GLU A 352 3.55 14.64 2.04
C GLU A 352 5.04 14.83 1.75
N ARG A 353 5.44 15.99 1.25
CA ARG A 353 6.87 16.35 1.15
C ARG A 353 7.52 16.35 2.51
N GLU A 354 6.83 16.79 3.56
CA GLU A 354 7.35 16.66 4.92
C GLU A 354 7.62 15.20 5.33
N THR A 355 6.76 14.28 4.88
CA THR A 355 6.94 12.85 5.11
C THR A 355 8.22 12.35 4.43
N SER A 356 8.46 12.74 3.17
CA SER A 356 9.71 12.46 2.43
C SER A 356 10.97 12.98 3.13
N GLU A 357 10.90 14.15 3.76
CA GLU A 357 11.99 14.73 4.55
C GLU A 357 12.28 13.89 5.80
N TRP A 358 11.22 13.44 6.50
CA TRP A 358 11.35 12.57 7.67
C TRP A 358 11.98 11.22 7.33
N ALA A 359 11.62 10.61 6.19
CA ALA A 359 12.26 9.38 5.75
C ALA A 359 13.76 9.56 5.51
N ARG A 360 14.18 10.65 4.84
CA ARG A 360 15.61 10.95 4.65
C ARG A 360 16.34 11.11 5.97
N LEU A 361 15.76 11.83 6.93
CA LEU A 361 16.35 11.96 8.27
C LEU A 361 16.49 10.62 8.98
N LYS A 362 15.46 9.76 8.92
CA LYS A 362 15.51 8.40 9.50
C LYS A 362 16.60 7.57 8.83
N LEU A 363 16.67 7.58 7.49
CA LEU A 363 17.64 6.86 6.69
C LEU A 363 19.07 7.31 7.01
N ALA A 364 19.30 8.63 7.10
CA ALA A 364 20.59 9.19 7.50
C ALA A 364 20.99 8.77 8.92
N LYS A 365 20.06 8.81 9.89
CA LYS A 365 20.31 8.32 11.27
C LYS A 365 20.69 6.84 11.28
N MET A 366 20.15 6.02 10.37
CA MET A 366 20.53 4.62 10.24
C MET A 366 21.94 4.46 9.67
N CYS A 367 22.23 5.13 8.55
CA CYS A 367 23.54 5.07 7.90
C CYS A 367 24.65 5.56 8.86
N TYR A 368 24.36 6.62 9.60
CA TYR A 368 25.25 7.15 10.64
C TYR A 368 25.53 6.12 11.74
N ARG A 369 24.52 5.40 12.26
CA ARG A 369 24.71 4.32 13.25
C ARG A 369 25.61 3.19 12.74
N ARG A 370 25.69 2.99 11.43
CA ARG A 370 26.58 2.01 10.78
C ARG A 370 27.95 2.58 10.41
N ARG A 371 28.20 3.86 10.70
CA ARG A 371 29.40 4.59 10.29
C ARG A 371 29.58 4.67 8.76
N ASP A 372 28.49 4.57 8.00
CA ASP A 372 28.50 4.83 6.56
C ASP A 372 28.32 6.33 6.31
N PHE A 373 29.39 7.07 6.60
CA PHE A 373 29.38 8.53 6.60
C PHE A 373 29.24 9.14 5.20
N GLU A 374 29.74 8.46 4.17
CA GLU A 374 29.55 8.88 2.78
C GLU A 374 28.07 8.83 2.39
N LEU A 375 27.36 7.78 2.80
CA LEU A 375 25.93 7.67 2.54
C LEU A 375 25.11 8.71 3.34
N VAL A 376 25.51 9.00 4.59
CA VAL A 376 24.90 10.08 5.39
C VAL A 376 25.02 11.43 4.67
N ARG A 377 26.21 11.78 4.15
CA ARG A 377 26.41 13.01 3.37
C ARG A 377 25.57 13.01 2.11
N GLY A 378 25.61 11.93 1.34
CA GLY A 378 24.82 11.80 0.11
C GLY A 378 23.31 11.94 0.32
N ILE A 379 22.79 11.52 1.49
CA ILE A 379 21.37 11.69 1.84
C ILE A 379 21.06 13.14 2.24
N LEU A 380 21.86 13.75 3.11
CA LEU A 380 21.51 15.00 3.78
C LEU A 380 21.98 16.25 3.04
N GLU A 381 23.20 16.27 2.51
CA GLU A 381 23.81 17.47 1.91
C GLU A 381 23.00 18.04 0.74
N PRO A 382 22.52 17.23 -0.23
CA PRO A 382 21.73 17.75 -1.36
C PRO A 382 20.36 18.33 -0.93
N PHE A 383 19.90 18.02 0.28
CA PHE A 383 18.58 18.38 0.79
C PHE A 383 18.62 19.43 1.92
N MET A 384 19.80 19.89 2.33
CA MET A 384 19.95 20.89 3.40
C MET A 384 19.19 22.20 3.15
N GLY A 385 19.06 22.61 1.89
CA GLY A 385 18.30 23.79 1.47
C GLY A 385 16.82 23.53 1.15
N LYS A 386 16.38 22.26 1.20
CA LYS A 386 15.04 21.83 0.79
C LYS A 386 14.14 21.46 1.97
N PHE A 387 14.68 21.33 3.18
CA PHE A 387 13.87 21.09 4.37
C PHE A 387 12.90 22.25 4.61
N SER A 388 11.61 21.93 4.64
CA SER A 388 10.53 22.89 4.92
C SER A 388 10.47 23.35 6.38
N SER A 389 11.04 22.58 7.32
CA SER A 389 11.10 22.94 8.74
C SER A 389 12.52 23.21 9.22
N GLU A 390 12.70 24.32 9.94
CA GLU A 390 13.97 24.64 10.59
C GLU A 390 14.39 23.57 11.62
N ASN A 391 13.43 22.93 12.30
CA ASN A 391 13.73 21.83 13.20
C ASN A 391 14.35 20.64 12.45
N ARG A 392 13.77 20.26 11.30
CA ARG A 392 14.27 19.16 10.46
C ARG A 392 15.68 19.48 9.95
N LYS A 393 15.91 20.71 9.51
CA LYS A 393 17.23 21.21 9.10
C LYS A 393 18.26 21.15 10.24
N LEU A 394 17.89 21.58 11.44
CA LEU A 394 18.77 21.50 12.62
C LEU A 394 19.11 20.06 12.99
N GLN A 395 18.17 19.12 12.87
CA GLN A 395 18.45 17.69 13.07
C GLN A 395 19.45 17.14 12.05
N ALA A 396 19.30 17.50 10.76
CA ALA A 396 20.24 17.11 9.73
C ALA A 396 21.65 17.66 10.00
N LEU A 397 21.75 18.96 10.30
CA LEU A 397 23.02 19.62 10.68
C LEU A 397 23.66 18.96 11.89
N TYR A 398 22.87 18.61 12.89
CA TYR A 398 23.38 17.94 14.09
C TYR A 398 24.04 16.60 13.74
N ILE A 399 23.41 15.80 12.87
CA ILE A 399 23.96 14.51 12.41
C ILE A 399 25.27 14.72 11.66
N LEU A 400 25.28 15.64 10.68
CA LEU A 400 26.47 15.96 9.88
C LEU A 400 27.63 16.45 10.75
N ARG A 401 27.36 17.40 11.64
CA ARG A 401 28.38 17.96 12.55
C ARG A 401 28.95 16.90 13.48
N LYS A 402 28.11 16.01 14.01
CA LYS A 402 28.56 14.92 14.88
C LYS A 402 29.46 13.95 14.13
N MET A 403 29.13 13.64 12.89
CA MET A 403 29.95 12.84 11.99
C MET A 403 31.30 13.52 11.68
N ASP A 404 31.33 14.81 11.38
CA ASP A 404 32.60 15.53 11.10
C ASP A 404 33.55 15.48 12.30
N ILE A 405 33.02 15.67 13.52
CA ILE A 405 33.76 15.53 14.77
C ILE A 405 34.34 14.10 14.91
N GLU A 406 33.53 13.07 14.63
CA GLU A 406 33.97 11.67 14.71
C GLU A 406 35.03 11.29 13.67
N ARG A 407 35.06 11.98 12.52
CA ARG A 407 36.07 11.81 11.47
C ARG A 407 37.34 12.63 11.72
N GLY A 408 37.35 13.51 12.73
CA GLY A 408 38.46 14.44 12.99
C GLY A 408 38.58 15.53 11.92
N GLU A 409 37.50 15.80 11.17
CA GLU A 409 37.47 16.85 10.16
C GLU A 409 37.24 18.21 10.87
N SER A 410 38.06 19.21 10.51
CA SER A 410 38.14 20.49 11.22
C SER A 410 36.82 21.26 11.17
N ILE A 411 36.39 21.74 12.34
CA ILE A 411 35.13 22.47 12.59
C ILE A 411 35.15 23.92 12.04
N TYR A 412 36.17 24.29 11.24
CA TYR A 412 36.47 25.67 10.83
C TYR A 412 36.75 25.82 9.33
N SER A 413 35.96 25.19 8.47
CA SER A 413 35.92 25.59 7.07
C SER A 413 34.47 25.74 6.61
N ASN A 414 34.07 27.00 6.46
CA ASN A 414 32.84 27.47 5.81
C ASN A 414 31.62 27.61 6.74
N PHE A 415 31.65 28.68 7.54
CA PHE A 415 30.46 29.52 7.75
C PHE A 415 30.54 30.71 6.82
#